data_AF-A0A526ZVI0-F1
#
_entry.id   AF-A0A526ZVI0-F1
#
_cell.length_a   1.000
_cell.length_b   1.000
_cell.length_c   1.000
_cell.angle_alpha   90.00
_cell.angle_beta   90.00
_cell.angle_gamma   90.00
#
_symmetry.space_group_name_H-M   'P 1'
#
loop_
_entity.id
_entity.type
_entity.pdbx_description
1 polymer ?
#
loop_
_entity_poly.entity_id
_entity_poly.type
_entity_poly.pdbx_seq_one_letter_code
_entity_poly.pdbx_strand_id
1 'polypeptide(L)'
;MSYLDELFSVAGKTALVTGAATGIGRMAATALVRAGATVMIASRKGEDCVRVADELNGLGGTGRAEGFAGDVSSEAGIAALVDEVKARTERLNILVNNAGVSWGAPLESFPYHAWARVFGVNVTAVFHLTRELLPLLDAAASDADPARVINLGSVMGTQPLADDAYSYTASKAAVHHLTRTLAIEFAARRITVNAFAGGTIAHGFLSLSLLSAMTFETMPPLENSKMGVNHGFDSLRFLAPVKTGARIRTRFVLADVKVRPSGWVQTAHDVTIEIEGSKKPALTARWLTLTLIEREPEAA
;
A
#
# COMPACT_ATOMS: atom_id res chain seq x y z
N MET A 1 31.11 -0.90 16.46
CA MET A 1 30.02 -1.10 15.47
C MET A 1 30.55 -2.01 14.38
N SER A 2 29.71 -2.80 13.72
CA SER A 2 30.16 -3.54 12.54
C SER A 2 30.31 -2.60 11.34
N TYR A 3 31.11 -2.98 10.33
CA TYR A 3 31.21 -2.24 9.06
C TYR A 3 29.84 -1.99 8.41
N LEU A 4 28.90 -2.94 8.53
CA LEU A 4 27.54 -2.78 8.02
C LEU A 4 26.74 -1.75 8.84
N ASP A 5 26.94 -1.68 10.15
CA ASP A 5 26.29 -0.67 10.99
C ASP A 5 26.81 0.73 10.64
N GLU A 6 28.10 0.89 10.35
CA GLU A 6 28.68 2.16 9.93
C GLU A 6 28.10 2.65 8.59
N LEU A 7 27.85 1.74 7.64
CA LEU A 7 27.31 2.09 6.32
C LEU A 7 25.80 2.30 6.28
N PHE A 8 25.03 1.48 7.00
CA PHE A 8 23.57 1.38 6.81
C PHE A 8 22.74 1.84 8.00
N SER A 9 23.38 2.23 9.11
CA SER A 9 22.62 2.66 10.30
C SER A 9 21.79 3.91 10.04
N VAL A 10 20.58 3.88 10.58
CA VAL A 10 19.69 5.04 10.72
C VAL A 10 19.47 5.41 12.19
N ALA A 11 20.28 4.85 13.09
CA ALA A 11 20.20 5.14 14.51
C ALA A 11 20.38 6.64 14.78
N GLY A 12 19.49 7.22 15.58
CA GLY A 12 19.52 8.65 15.92
C GLY A 12 19.04 9.60 14.80
N LYS A 13 18.70 9.08 13.61
CA LYS A 13 18.09 9.88 12.55
C LYS A 13 16.61 10.13 12.84
N THR A 14 16.13 11.29 12.43
CA THR A 14 14.70 11.65 12.48
C THR A 14 14.08 11.50 11.10
N ALA A 15 12.94 10.81 11.02
CA ALA A 15 12.23 10.52 9.79
C ALA A 15 10.76 10.94 9.85
N LEU A 16 10.21 11.42 8.74
CA LEU A 16 8.76 11.59 8.54
C LEU A 16 8.30 10.59 7.47
N VAL A 17 7.25 9.83 7.77
CA VAL A 17 6.61 8.94 6.81
C VAL A 17 5.13 9.27 6.70
N THR A 18 4.71 9.82 5.55
CA THR A 18 3.30 10.13 5.28
C THR A 18 2.54 8.87 4.88
N GLY A 19 1.25 8.75 5.23
CA GLY A 19 0.46 7.55 4.97
C GLY A 19 0.96 6.29 5.68
N ALA A 20 1.63 6.43 6.83
CA ALA A 20 2.30 5.31 7.52
C ALA A 20 1.45 4.52 8.51
N ALA A 21 0.16 4.80 8.62
CA ALA A 21 -0.76 3.96 9.40
C ALA A 21 -0.96 2.55 8.79
N THR A 22 -0.75 2.40 7.48
CA THR A 22 -0.99 1.13 6.77
C THR A 22 0.04 0.89 5.65
N GLY A 23 0.00 -0.31 5.06
CA GLY A 23 0.71 -0.65 3.83
C GLY A 23 2.22 -0.40 3.87
N ILE A 24 2.75 0.08 2.74
CA ILE A 24 4.19 0.33 2.53
C ILE A 24 4.71 1.37 3.53
N GLY A 25 3.94 2.42 3.83
CA GLY A 25 4.31 3.42 4.81
C GLY A 25 4.51 2.83 6.20
N ARG A 26 3.61 1.96 6.65
CA ARG A 26 3.78 1.23 7.92
C ARG A 26 5.01 0.32 7.90
N MET A 27 5.27 -0.37 6.78
CA MET A 27 6.45 -1.22 6.63
C MET A 27 7.75 -0.41 6.72
N ALA A 28 7.81 0.74 6.04
CA ALA A 28 8.95 1.65 6.09
C ALA A 28 9.15 2.21 7.51
N ALA A 29 8.09 2.67 8.17
CA ALA A 29 8.16 3.14 9.54
C ALA A 29 8.64 2.05 10.50
N THR A 30 8.12 0.82 10.37
CA THR A 30 8.58 -0.34 11.16
C THR A 30 10.08 -0.60 10.97
N ALA A 31 10.56 -0.60 9.73
CA ALA A 31 11.97 -0.84 9.44
C ALA A 31 12.86 0.27 10.03
N LEU A 32 12.47 1.53 9.89
CA LEU A 32 13.20 2.68 10.43
C LEU A 32 13.26 2.66 11.96
N VAL A 33 12.14 2.39 12.64
CA VAL A 33 12.09 2.28 14.10
C VAL A 33 12.99 1.14 14.58
N ARG A 34 12.87 -0.05 13.98
CA ARG A 34 13.70 -1.21 14.35
C ARG A 34 15.20 -0.99 14.10
N ALA A 35 15.54 -0.09 13.18
CA ALA A 35 16.91 0.30 12.87
C ALA A 35 17.40 1.52 13.70
N GLY A 36 16.63 1.98 14.69
CA GLY A 36 17.07 2.98 15.66
C GLY A 36 16.67 4.43 15.36
N ALA A 37 15.85 4.68 14.34
CA ALA A 37 15.39 6.02 14.00
C ALA A 37 14.26 6.51 14.91
N THR A 38 14.13 7.83 15.03
CA THR A 38 12.91 8.50 15.52
C THR A 38 11.99 8.77 14.34
N VAL A 39 10.80 8.18 14.33
CA VAL A 39 9.90 8.18 13.17
C VAL A 39 8.58 8.87 13.49
N MET A 40 8.34 10.00 12.86
CA MET A 40 7.05 10.67 12.79
C MET A 40 6.17 9.99 11.74
N ILE A 41 4.99 9.53 12.14
CA ILE A 41 4.01 8.86 11.28
C ILE A 41 2.78 9.74 11.17
N ALA A 42 2.48 10.19 9.96
CA ALA A 42 1.35 11.07 9.71
C ALA A 42 0.38 10.47 8.70
N SER A 43 -0.92 10.56 8.98
CA SER A 43 -1.99 10.24 8.03
C SER A 43 -3.27 10.98 8.41
N ARG A 44 -4.28 10.99 7.53
CA ARG A 44 -5.57 11.65 7.78
C ARG A 44 -6.25 11.17 9.06
N LYS A 45 -6.08 9.89 9.43
CA LYS A 45 -6.64 9.32 10.66
C LYS A 45 -5.56 9.34 11.75
N GLY A 46 -5.52 10.43 12.53
CA GLY A 46 -4.51 10.61 13.58
C GLY A 46 -4.52 9.49 14.63
N GLU A 47 -5.70 9.03 15.03
CA GLU A 47 -5.85 7.93 15.99
C GLU A 47 -5.21 6.62 15.50
N ASP A 48 -5.34 6.31 14.21
CA ASP A 48 -4.68 5.15 13.61
C ASP A 48 -3.15 5.31 13.62
N CYS A 49 -2.64 6.53 13.42
CA CYS A 49 -1.21 6.83 13.52
C CYS A 49 -0.69 6.65 14.94
N VAL A 50 -1.41 7.14 15.95
CA VAL A 50 -1.05 6.99 17.37
C VAL A 50 -1.00 5.51 17.74
N ARG A 51 -2.06 4.75 17.42
CA ARG A 51 -2.11 3.31 17.68
C ARG A 51 -0.96 2.56 17.01
N VAL A 52 -0.66 2.87 15.75
CA VAL A 52 0.46 2.24 15.03
C VAL A 52 1.80 2.64 15.66
N ALA A 53 1.99 3.90 16.06
CA ALA A 53 3.21 4.31 16.74
C ALA A 53 3.42 3.55 18.06
N ASP A 54 2.37 3.36 18.86
CA ASP A 54 2.41 2.55 20.09
C ASP A 54 2.77 1.08 19.79
N GLU A 55 2.15 0.48 18.77
CA GLU A 55 2.50 -0.86 18.31
C GLU A 55 3.98 -0.97 17.92
N LEU A 56 4.53 0.03 17.23
CA LEU A 56 5.94 0.04 16.82
C LEU A 56 6.89 0.24 18.01
N ASN A 57 6.53 1.10 18.96
CA ASN A 57 7.28 1.31 20.21
C ASN A 57 7.30 0.03 21.07
N GLY A 58 6.22 -0.77 21.02
CA GLY A 58 6.13 -2.06 21.69
C GLY A 58 6.99 -3.17 21.08
N LEU A 59 7.58 -2.99 19.89
CA LEU A 59 8.43 -4.01 19.24
C LEU A 59 9.82 -4.16 19.89
N GLY A 60 10.21 -3.20 20.75
CA GLY A 60 11.55 -3.13 21.34
C GLY A 60 12.61 -2.61 20.37
N GLY A 61 13.70 -2.06 20.91
CA GLY A 61 14.79 -1.44 20.16
C GLY A 61 15.13 -0.03 20.65
N THR A 62 16.06 0.64 19.97
CA THR A 62 16.51 2.00 20.32
C THR A 62 15.77 3.11 19.56
N GLY A 63 14.99 2.75 18.53
CA GLY A 63 14.16 3.69 17.79
C GLY A 63 12.83 3.95 18.49
N ARG A 64 12.13 4.98 18.02
CA ARG A 64 10.81 5.34 18.53
C ARG A 64 9.92 5.86 17.41
N ALA A 65 8.62 5.72 17.57
CA ALA A 65 7.61 6.28 16.69
C ALA A 65 6.72 7.28 17.44
N GLU A 66 6.28 8.31 16.74
CA GLU A 66 5.25 9.23 17.18
C GLU A 66 4.21 9.39 16.07
N GLY A 67 2.94 9.18 16.40
CA GLY A 67 1.83 9.23 15.45
C GLY A 67 0.98 10.47 15.62
N PHE A 68 0.60 11.13 14.53
CA PHE A 68 -0.31 12.28 14.56
C PHE A 68 -1.11 12.44 13.26
N ALA A 69 -2.11 13.33 13.29
CA ALA A 69 -2.92 13.62 12.11
C ALA A 69 -2.12 14.45 11.10
N GLY A 70 -2.23 14.10 9.82
CA GLY A 70 -1.63 14.86 8.73
C GLY A 70 -2.37 14.59 7.43
N ASP A 71 -3.00 15.64 6.88
CA ASP A 71 -3.65 15.57 5.58
C ASP A 71 -2.79 16.24 4.51
N VAL A 72 -2.49 15.49 3.45
CA VAL A 72 -1.74 16.00 2.31
C VAL A 72 -2.64 16.36 1.12
N SER A 73 -3.96 16.25 1.27
CA SER A 73 -4.90 16.43 0.16
C SER A 73 -5.25 17.88 -0.16
N SER A 74 -4.80 18.83 0.67
CA SER A 74 -5.05 20.27 0.51
C SER A 74 -3.86 21.09 0.95
N GLU A 75 -3.77 22.34 0.48
CA GLU A 75 -2.72 23.28 0.89
C GLU A 75 -2.74 23.54 2.41
N ALA A 76 -3.93 23.79 2.97
CA ALA A 76 -4.10 24.00 4.41
C ALA A 76 -3.70 22.75 5.22
N GLY A 77 -4.02 21.55 4.73
CA GLY A 77 -3.59 20.30 5.36
C GLY A 77 -2.07 20.13 5.35
N ILE A 78 -1.42 20.44 4.23
CA ILE A 78 0.04 20.38 4.10
C ILE A 78 0.69 21.38 5.06
N ALA A 79 0.19 22.62 5.12
CA ALA A 79 0.69 23.63 6.05
C ALA A 79 0.58 23.16 7.51
N ALA A 80 -0.59 22.65 7.93
CA ALA A 80 -0.78 22.11 9.27
C ALA A 80 0.15 20.93 9.57
N LEU A 81 0.33 20.01 8.61
CA LEU A 81 1.29 18.90 8.75
C LEU A 81 2.73 19.41 8.92
N VAL A 82 3.13 20.43 8.16
CA VAL A 82 4.46 21.05 8.29
C VAL A 82 4.66 21.66 9.67
N ASP A 83 3.65 22.36 10.19
CA ASP A 83 3.71 22.98 11.52
C ASP A 83 3.85 21.92 12.62
N GLU A 84 3.07 20.84 12.54
CA GLU A 84 3.19 19.71 13.45
C GLU A 84 4.61 19.09 13.40
N VAL A 85 5.20 18.95 12.22
CA VAL A 85 6.57 18.42 12.08
C VAL A 85 7.61 19.36 12.68
N LYS A 86 7.51 20.66 12.39
CA LYS A 86 8.42 21.70 12.93
C LYS A 86 8.33 21.82 14.46
N ALA A 87 7.16 21.57 15.04
CA ALA A 87 6.98 21.56 16.49
C ALA A 87 7.68 20.36 17.18
N ARG A 88 7.99 19.28 16.43
CA ARG A 88 8.54 18.03 16.97
C ARG A 88 10.04 17.86 16.76
N THR A 89 10.61 18.55 15.77
CA THR A 89 12.03 18.42 15.46
C THR A 89 12.60 19.66 14.81
N GLU A 90 13.87 19.95 15.12
CA GLU A 90 14.66 21.01 14.50
C GLU A 90 15.38 20.52 13.22
N ARG A 91 15.38 19.21 12.98
CA ARG A 91 16.04 18.59 11.82
C ARG A 91 15.31 17.35 11.32
N LEU A 92 15.31 17.14 10.01
CA LEU A 92 14.67 15.99 9.37
C LEU A 92 15.68 15.28 8.49
N ASN A 93 16.17 14.11 8.90
CA ASN A 93 17.15 13.36 8.12
C ASN A 93 16.51 12.62 6.94
N ILE A 94 15.26 12.16 7.10
CA ILE A 94 14.57 11.32 6.11
C ILE A 94 13.13 11.80 5.93
N LEU A 95 12.74 12.17 4.71
CA LEU A 95 11.36 12.40 4.32
C LEU A 95 10.91 11.27 3.40
N VAL A 96 9.88 10.54 3.80
CA VAL A 96 9.24 9.51 2.97
C VAL A 96 7.85 9.99 2.56
N ASN A 97 7.77 10.47 1.32
CA ASN A 97 6.54 10.87 0.66
C ASN A 97 5.77 9.63 0.18
N ASN A 98 5.12 8.93 1.12
CA ASN A 98 4.40 7.67 0.87
C ASN A 98 2.89 7.83 0.66
N ALA A 99 2.26 8.87 1.22
CA ALA A 99 0.84 9.09 1.02
C ALA A 99 0.50 9.12 -0.49
N GLY A 100 -0.52 8.35 -0.87
CA GLY A 100 -0.91 8.19 -2.26
C GLY A 100 -2.31 7.61 -2.40
N VAL A 101 -2.95 7.91 -3.51
CA VAL A 101 -4.27 7.37 -3.89
C VAL A 101 -4.24 6.93 -5.34
N SER A 102 -5.15 6.03 -5.71
CA SER A 102 -5.41 5.62 -7.08
C SER A 102 -6.91 5.76 -7.37
N TRP A 103 -7.24 5.85 -8.65
CA TRP A 103 -8.62 5.86 -9.12
C TRP A 103 -8.70 5.13 -10.46
N GLY A 104 -9.60 4.16 -10.57
CA GLY A 104 -9.90 3.43 -11.80
C GLY A 104 -11.30 3.77 -12.31
N ALA A 105 -11.43 4.05 -13.61
CA ALA A 105 -12.69 4.20 -14.32
C ALA A 105 -12.49 4.06 -15.83
N PRO A 106 -13.50 3.63 -16.61
CA PRO A 106 -13.42 3.63 -18.07
C PRO A 106 -13.11 5.01 -18.62
N LEU A 107 -12.33 5.08 -19.70
CA LEU A 107 -11.85 6.35 -20.28
C LEU A 107 -12.98 7.32 -20.59
N GLU A 108 -14.08 6.83 -21.16
CA GLU A 108 -15.26 7.61 -21.58
C GLU A 108 -15.99 8.27 -20.41
N SER A 109 -15.79 7.75 -19.20
CA SER A 109 -16.49 8.17 -17.99
C SER A 109 -15.52 8.65 -16.90
N PHE A 110 -14.24 8.85 -17.22
CA PHE A 110 -13.23 9.14 -16.22
C PHE A 110 -13.51 10.52 -15.57
N PRO A 111 -13.77 10.58 -14.24
CA PRO A 111 -14.22 11.81 -13.62
C PRO A 111 -13.08 12.82 -13.44
N TYR A 112 -13.35 14.09 -13.78
CA TYR A 112 -12.40 15.20 -13.57
C TYR A 112 -11.94 15.32 -12.10
N HIS A 113 -12.87 15.21 -11.15
CA HIS A 113 -12.56 15.32 -9.73
C HIS A 113 -11.63 14.20 -9.25
N ALA A 114 -11.72 13.01 -9.83
CA ALA A 114 -10.85 11.89 -9.51
C ALA A 114 -9.44 12.14 -10.02
N TRP A 115 -9.31 12.65 -11.25
CA TRP A 115 -8.01 13.07 -11.79
C TRP A 115 -7.33 14.12 -10.91
N ALA A 116 -8.06 15.19 -10.58
CA ALA A 116 -7.57 16.27 -9.75
C ALA A 116 -7.14 15.78 -8.36
N ARG A 117 -7.93 14.89 -7.75
CA ARG A 117 -7.61 14.28 -6.45
C ARG A 117 -6.33 13.45 -6.48
N VAL A 118 -6.15 12.62 -7.51
CA VAL A 118 -4.96 11.77 -7.64
C VAL A 118 -3.71 12.62 -7.83
N PHE A 119 -3.74 13.64 -8.69
CA PHE A 119 -2.62 14.56 -8.86
C PHE A 119 -2.34 15.39 -7.60
N GLY A 120 -3.39 15.88 -6.92
CA GLY A 120 -3.26 16.64 -5.69
C GLY A 120 -2.49 15.88 -4.60
N VAL A 121 -2.87 14.63 -4.36
CA VAL A 121 -2.22 13.79 -3.32
C VAL A 121 -0.89 13.22 -3.81
N ASN A 122 -0.79 12.73 -5.05
CA ASN A 122 0.40 11.99 -5.48
C ASN A 122 1.53 12.89 -5.97
N VAL A 123 1.23 14.10 -6.46
CA VAL A 123 2.22 14.99 -7.11
C VAL A 123 2.33 16.30 -6.35
N THR A 124 1.23 17.04 -6.22
CA THR A 124 1.23 18.37 -5.59
C THR A 124 1.73 18.28 -4.14
N ALA A 125 1.18 17.35 -3.36
CA ALA A 125 1.63 17.13 -1.99
C ALA A 125 3.13 16.82 -1.88
N VAL A 126 3.67 15.97 -2.76
CA VAL A 126 5.09 15.59 -2.75
C VAL A 126 5.97 16.82 -2.93
N PHE A 127 5.63 17.68 -3.89
CA PHE A 127 6.37 18.90 -4.14
C PHE A 127 6.28 19.88 -2.96
N HIS A 128 5.06 20.22 -2.54
CA HIS A 128 4.84 21.23 -1.50
C HIS A 128 5.40 20.78 -0.15
N LEU A 129 5.15 19.54 0.28
CA LEU A 129 5.67 19.04 1.55
C LEU A 129 7.20 19.03 1.56
N THR A 130 7.83 18.62 0.45
CA THR A 130 9.30 18.65 0.33
C THR A 130 9.85 20.07 0.38
N ARG A 131 9.20 21.03 -0.31
CA ARG A 131 9.59 22.44 -0.30
C ARG A 131 9.49 23.05 1.11
N GLU A 132 8.37 22.84 1.78
CA GLU A 132 8.11 23.43 3.10
C GLU A 132 8.96 22.84 4.23
N LEU A 133 9.37 21.57 4.09
CA LEU A 133 10.28 20.88 5.02
C LEU A 133 11.77 21.05 4.65
N LEU A 134 12.08 21.73 3.54
CA LEU A 134 13.45 21.94 3.07
C LEU A 134 14.36 22.52 4.16
N PRO A 135 13.95 23.51 4.99
CA PRO A 135 14.81 24.01 6.07
C PRO A 135 15.21 22.93 7.09
N LEU A 136 14.32 21.99 7.42
CA LEU A 136 14.64 20.89 8.34
C LEU A 136 15.55 19.85 7.68
N LEU A 137 15.37 19.62 6.36
CA LEU A 137 16.25 18.75 5.58
C LEU A 137 17.65 19.33 5.48
N ASP A 138 17.79 20.64 5.26
CA ASP A 138 19.10 21.32 5.26
C ASP A 138 19.79 21.23 6.61
N ALA A 139 19.05 21.45 7.70
CA ALA A 139 19.58 21.35 9.07
C ALA A 139 20.10 19.95 9.41
N ALA A 140 19.61 18.92 8.71
CA ALA A 140 20.06 17.54 8.87
C ALA A 140 21.20 17.13 7.92
N ALA A 141 21.41 17.87 6.83
CA ALA A 141 22.26 17.47 5.73
C ALA A 141 23.72 17.88 5.95
N SER A 142 24.65 16.97 5.64
CA SER A 142 26.09 17.23 5.65
C SER A 142 26.81 16.40 4.59
N ASP A 143 28.09 16.70 4.34
CA ASP A 143 28.92 15.89 3.43
C ASP A 143 29.09 14.45 3.93
N ALA A 144 29.16 14.25 5.25
CA ALA A 144 29.29 12.93 5.86
C ALA A 144 27.95 12.17 5.94
N ASP A 145 26.84 12.90 6.09
CA ASP A 145 25.51 12.31 6.18
C ASP A 145 24.46 13.18 5.46
N PRO A 146 24.19 12.89 4.16
CA PRO A 146 23.18 13.59 3.40
C PRO A 146 21.77 13.38 3.96
N ALA A 147 20.90 14.38 3.90
CA ALA A 147 19.47 14.14 4.13
C ALA A 147 18.86 13.39 2.93
N ARG A 148 17.72 12.72 3.14
CA ARG A 148 17.14 11.77 2.19
C ARG A 148 15.66 12.05 1.97
N VAL A 149 15.26 12.33 0.74
CA VAL A 149 13.86 12.39 0.31
C VAL A 149 13.57 11.15 -0.52
N ILE A 150 12.56 10.39 -0.11
CA ILE A 150 12.13 9.15 -0.76
C ILE A 150 10.69 9.34 -1.23
N ASN A 151 10.48 9.36 -2.54
CA ASN A 151 9.17 9.50 -3.15
C ASN A 151 8.62 8.13 -3.55
N LEU A 152 7.39 7.81 -3.15
CA LEU A 152 6.78 6.55 -3.53
C LEU A 152 6.24 6.65 -4.97
N GLY A 153 6.99 6.07 -5.89
CA GLY A 153 6.62 5.90 -7.29
C GLY A 153 5.76 4.65 -7.51
N SER A 154 5.82 4.10 -8.72
CA SER A 154 5.27 2.80 -9.08
C SER A 154 5.88 2.34 -10.40
N VAL A 155 5.97 1.03 -10.65
CA VAL A 155 6.28 0.51 -12.01
C VAL A 155 5.30 1.01 -13.07
N MET A 156 4.04 1.32 -12.69
CA MET A 156 3.07 1.92 -13.61
C MET A 156 3.43 3.35 -14.03
N GLY A 157 4.42 3.98 -13.38
CA GLY A 157 4.98 5.27 -13.79
C GLY A 157 6.06 5.15 -14.90
N THR A 158 6.57 3.94 -15.17
CA THR A 158 7.56 3.68 -16.23
C THR A 158 7.01 2.89 -17.40
N GLN A 159 5.80 2.32 -17.27
CA GLN A 159 5.17 1.48 -18.27
C GLN A 159 3.85 2.10 -18.73
N PRO A 160 3.48 1.99 -20.02
CA PRO A 160 2.19 2.47 -20.54
C PRO A 160 1.07 1.47 -20.21
N LEU A 161 0.91 1.13 -18.93
CA LEU A 161 -0.13 0.23 -18.42
C LEU A 161 -1.06 1.03 -17.51
N ALA A 162 -2.28 1.27 -17.97
CA ALA A 162 -3.27 2.03 -17.22
C ALA A 162 -4.20 1.16 -16.39
N ASP A 163 -4.72 0.07 -16.95
CA ASP A 163 -5.76 -0.77 -16.32
C ASP A 163 -6.86 0.10 -15.68
N ASP A 164 -7.44 1.01 -16.48
CA ASP A 164 -8.41 2.04 -16.10
C ASP A 164 -7.93 3.11 -15.10
N ALA A 165 -6.70 3.00 -14.59
CA ALA A 165 -6.11 3.91 -13.61
C ALA A 165 -5.30 5.06 -14.24
N TYR A 166 -5.84 5.71 -15.28
CA TYR A 166 -5.13 6.71 -16.10
C TYR A 166 -4.44 7.82 -15.29
N SER A 167 -5.16 8.42 -14.34
CA SER A 167 -4.61 9.46 -13.47
C SER A 167 -3.48 8.95 -12.56
N TYR A 168 -3.53 7.68 -12.15
CA TYR A 168 -2.52 7.07 -11.28
C TYR A 168 -1.19 6.88 -12.00
N THR A 169 -1.20 6.22 -13.17
CA THR A 169 0.01 6.03 -13.99
C THR A 169 0.66 7.37 -14.33
N ALA A 170 -0.14 8.34 -14.81
CA ALA A 170 0.34 9.68 -15.13
C ALA A 170 0.94 10.37 -13.90
N SER A 171 0.29 10.28 -12.74
CA SER A 171 0.82 10.86 -11.49
C SER A 171 2.13 10.22 -11.05
N LYS A 172 2.31 8.90 -11.24
CA LYS A 172 3.55 8.20 -10.85
C LYS A 172 4.70 8.49 -11.82
N ALA A 173 4.41 8.67 -13.11
CA ALA A 173 5.37 9.19 -14.07
C ALA A 173 5.81 10.63 -13.71
N ALA A 174 4.87 11.49 -13.30
CA ALA A 174 5.16 12.84 -12.82
C ALA A 174 6.04 12.81 -11.56
N VAL A 175 5.76 11.94 -10.58
CA VAL A 175 6.60 11.74 -9.40
C VAL A 175 8.02 11.32 -9.78
N HIS A 176 8.18 10.41 -10.73
CA HIS A 176 9.50 9.98 -11.19
C HIS A 176 10.29 11.11 -11.85
N HIS A 177 9.63 11.91 -12.69
CA HIS A 177 10.28 13.06 -13.31
C HIS A 177 10.65 14.12 -12.27
N LEU A 178 9.71 14.49 -11.40
CA LEU A 178 9.94 15.43 -10.30
C LEU A 178 11.10 14.98 -9.40
N THR A 179 11.18 13.69 -9.09
CA THR A 179 12.27 13.12 -8.29
C THR A 179 13.64 13.38 -8.94
N ARG A 180 13.76 13.18 -10.26
CA ARG A 180 15.03 13.44 -10.97
C ARG A 180 15.39 14.92 -11.00
N THR A 181 14.40 15.80 -11.19
CA THR A 181 14.60 17.26 -11.12
C THR A 181 15.13 17.67 -9.75
N LEU A 182 14.43 17.26 -8.69
CA LEU A 182 14.82 17.58 -7.32
C LEU A 182 16.18 16.97 -6.93
N ALA A 183 16.51 15.77 -7.42
CA ALA A 183 17.81 15.15 -7.15
C ALA A 183 18.98 15.99 -7.67
N ILE A 184 18.82 16.62 -8.84
CA ILE A 184 19.84 17.51 -9.42
C ILE A 184 19.90 18.82 -8.64
N GLU A 185 18.74 19.44 -8.40
CA GLU A 185 18.68 20.74 -7.70
C GLU A 185 19.20 20.68 -6.26
N PHE A 186 18.96 19.55 -5.58
CA PHE A 186 19.27 19.42 -4.16
C PHE A 186 20.66 18.84 -3.89
N ALA A 187 21.40 18.44 -4.92
CA ALA A 187 22.74 17.86 -4.78
C ALA A 187 23.70 18.78 -4.01
N ALA A 188 23.71 20.09 -4.32
CA ALA A 188 24.55 21.07 -3.64
C ALA A 188 24.18 21.25 -2.15
N ARG A 189 22.96 20.87 -1.76
CA ARG A 189 22.45 20.93 -0.39
C ARG A 189 22.80 19.67 0.43
N ARG A 190 23.46 18.68 -0.18
CA ARG A 190 23.64 17.32 0.38
C ARG A 190 22.30 16.67 0.74
N ILE A 191 21.29 16.85 -0.10
CA ILE A 191 20.02 16.15 0.04
C ILE A 191 19.85 15.23 -1.17
N THR A 192 19.76 13.93 -0.91
CA THR A 192 19.49 12.92 -1.94
C THR A 192 17.99 12.78 -2.15
N VAL A 193 17.55 12.70 -3.41
CA VAL A 193 16.14 12.52 -3.75
C VAL A 193 16.00 11.29 -4.66
N ASN A 194 15.27 10.27 -4.20
CA ASN A 194 15.12 9.01 -4.91
C ASN A 194 13.66 8.56 -4.94
N ALA A 195 13.29 7.78 -5.96
CA ALA A 195 11.97 7.20 -6.09
C ALA A 195 12.02 5.70 -5.80
N PHE A 196 11.14 5.22 -4.93
CA PHE A 196 10.87 3.79 -4.77
C PHE A 196 9.76 3.38 -5.74
N ALA A 197 10.10 2.66 -6.80
CA ALA A 197 9.16 2.22 -7.84
C ALA A 197 8.88 0.72 -7.72
N GLY A 198 8.13 0.34 -6.69
CA GLY A 198 7.70 -1.05 -6.50
C GLY A 198 6.67 -1.49 -7.54
N GLY A 199 6.71 -2.79 -7.88
CA GLY A 199 5.60 -3.50 -8.52
C GLY A 199 4.42 -3.68 -7.57
N THR A 200 3.45 -4.52 -7.95
CA THR A 200 2.40 -4.94 -7.02
C THR A 200 3.05 -5.60 -5.79
N ILE A 201 2.92 -4.95 -4.63
CA ILE A 201 3.41 -5.51 -3.36
C ILE A 201 2.28 -6.31 -2.74
N ALA A 202 2.48 -7.61 -2.61
CA ALA A 202 1.54 -8.54 -2.00
C ALA A 202 1.32 -8.19 -0.52
N HIS A 203 0.24 -7.47 -0.21
CA HIS A 203 -0.42 -7.58 1.09
C HIS A 203 -1.36 -8.80 1.05
N GLY A 204 -1.82 -9.30 2.21
CA GLY A 204 -2.58 -10.57 2.35
C GLY A 204 -3.75 -10.79 1.36
N PHE A 205 -4.24 -9.73 0.72
CA PHE A 205 -5.17 -9.77 -0.41
C PHE A 205 -4.65 -10.48 -1.67
N LEU A 206 -3.34 -10.63 -1.91
CA LEU A 206 -2.86 -11.41 -3.06
C LEU A 206 -3.27 -12.88 -2.92
N SER A 207 -3.08 -13.48 -1.75
CA SER A 207 -3.51 -14.85 -1.50
C SER A 207 -5.03 -14.97 -1.65
N LEU A 208 -5.79 -13.96 -1.25
CA LEU A 208 -7.24 -13.90 -1.44
C LEU A 208 -7.63 -13.74 -2.93
N SER A 209 -6.94 -12.90 -3.70
CA SER A 209 -7.25 -12.65 -5.11
C SER A 209 -6.91 -13.86 -6.00
N LEU A 210 -5.94 -14.68 -5.58
CA LEU A 210 -5.62 -15.94 -6.26
C LEU A 210 -6.74 -16.98 -6.16
N LEU A 211 -7.72 -16.83 -5.25
CA LEU A 211 -8.83 -17.78 -5.13
C LEU A 211 -9.61 -17.92 -6.43
N SER A 212 -9.90 -16.82 -7.13
CA SER A 212 -10.64 -16.87 -8.40
C SER A 212 -9.88 -17.60 -9.50
N ALA A 213 -8.56 -17.40 -9.59
CA ALA A 213 -7.73 -18.14 -10.55
C ALA A 213 -7.67 -19.63 -10.18
N MET A 214 -7.39 -19.95 -8.91
CA MET A 214 -7.28 -21.32 -8.43
C MET A 214 -8.61 -22.09 -8.54
N THR A 215 -9.77 -21.43 -8.48
CA THR A 215 -11.05 -22.11 -8.71
C THR A 215 -11.22 -22.61 -10.13
N PHE A 216 -10.78 -21.86 -11.14
CA PHE A 216 -10.88 -22.33 -12.53
C PHE A 216 -10.03 -23.58 -12.77
N GLU A 217 -8.96 -23.77 -11.99
CA GLU A 217 -8.09 -24.95 -12.09
C GLU A 217 -8.56 -26.14 -11.25
N THR A 218 -9.44 -25.92 -10.26
CA THR A 218 -9.74 -26.94 -9.23
C THR A 218 -11.21 -27.32 -9.10
N MET A 219 -12.15 -26.43 -9.46
CA MET A 219 -13.57 -26.70 -9.36
C MET A 219 -14.14 -27.24 -10.67
N PRO A 220 -14.93 -28.33 -10.64
CA PRO A 220 -15.67 -28.75 -11.82
C PRO A 220 -16.70 -27.67 -12.20
N PRO A 221 -16.77 -27.27 -13.48
CA PRO A 221 -17.78 -26.33 -13.92
C PRO A 221 -19.18 -26.95 -13.76
N LEU A 222 -20.19 -26.12 -13.48
CA LEU A 222 -21.58 -26.55 -13.54
C LEU A 222 -21.99 -26.69 -15.01
N GLU A 223 -22.69 -27.78 -15.34
CA GLU A 223 -23.23 -28.02 -16.67
C GLU A 223 -24.16 -26.87 -17.09
N ASN A 224 -24.08 -26.45 -18.35
CA ASN A 224 -24.82 -25.30 -18.89
C ASN A 224 -24.59 -23.95 -18.17
N SER A 225 -23.45 -23.80 -17.49
CA SER A 225 -23.05 -22.51 -16.90
C SER A 225 -22.62 -21.50 -17.97
N LYS A 226 -23.19 -20.29 -17.92
CA LYS A 226 -22.85 -19.17 -18.82
C LYS A 226 -21.90 -18.17 -18.18
N MET A 227 -22.10 -17.91 -16.89
CA MET A 227 -21.41 -16.86 -16.16
C MET A 227 -21.33 -17.20 -14.68
N GLY A 228 -20.13 -17.02 -14.11
CA GLY A 228 -19.87 -17.07 -12.68
C GLY A 228 -19.47 -15.70 -12.17
N VAL A 229 -20.05 -15.26 -11.06
CA VAL A 229 -19.72 -14.00 -10.39
C VAL A 229 -19.26 -14.29 -8.98
N ASN A 230 -18.17 -13.66 -8.55
CA ASN A 230 -17.78 -13.63 -7.16
C ASN A 230 -18.81 -12.80 -6.37
N HIS A 231 -19.54 -13.44 -5.46
CA HIS A 231 -20.62 -12.83 -4.69
C HIS A 231 -20.17 -12.41 -3.27
N GLY A 232 -18.87 -12.38 -3.01
CA GLY A 232 -18.29 -11.96 -1.73
C GLY A 232 -18.10 -13.09 -0.73
N PHE A 233 -17.89 -12.76 0.54
CA PHE A 233 -17.55 -13.71 1.59
C PHE A 233 -18.47 -13.53 2.81
N ASP A 234 -18.99 -14.64 3.35
CA ASP A 234 -19.71 -14.64 4.63
C ASP A 234 -18.75 -14.49 5.81
N SER A 235 -17.53 -15.02 5.66
CA SER A 235 -16.45 -14.84 6.63
C SER A 235 -15.09 -14.90 5.96
N LEU A 236 -14.12 -14.14 6.50
CA LEU A 236 -12.75 -14.10 6.01
C LEU A 236 -11.81 -13.84 7.19
N ARG A 237 -10.79 -14.68 7.37
CA ARG A 237 -9.80 -14.57 8.45
C ARG A 237 -8.40 -14.79 7.90
N PHE A 238 -7.54 -13.79 8.08
CA PHE A 238 -6.09 -13.93 7.83
C PHE A 238 -5.43 -14.46 9.10
N LEU A 239 -4.80 -15.62 9.00
CA LEU A 239 -4.30 -16.38 10.16
C LEU A 239 -2.77 -16.44 10.21
N ALA A 240 -2.10 -16.38 9.05
CA ALA A 240 -0.64 -16.34 8.95
C ALA A 240 -0.19 -15.54 7.72
N PRO A 241 0.91 -14.78 7.80
CA PRO A 241 1.49 -14.13 6.63
C PRO A 241 2.13 -15.15 5.69
N VAL A 242 1.90 -15.02 4.38
CA VAL A 242 2.61 -15.80 3.35
C VAL A 242 3.92 -15.11 3.03
N LYS A 243 5.04 -15.75 3.35
CA LYS A 243 6.37 -15.23 3.03
C LYS A 243 6.67 -15.42 1.53
N THR A 244 7.43 -14.49 0.94
CA THR A 244 7.93 -14.64 -0.44
C THR A 244 8.68 -15.97 -0.61
N GLY A 245 8.45 -16.64 -1.74
CA GLY A 245 9.05 -17.95 -2.03
C GLY A 245 8.34 -19.14 -1.37
N ALA A 246 7.37 -18.90 -0.46
CA ALA A 246 6.57 -19.97 0.10
C ALA A 246 5.62 -20.53 -0.96
N ARG A 247 5.47 -21.86 -0.97
CA ARG A 247 4.46 -22.54 -1.77
C ARG A 247 3.17 -22.58 -0.98
N ILE A 248 2.07 -22.28 -1.66
CA ILE A 248 0.73 -22.33 -1.08
C ILE A 248 -0.12 -23.33 -1.83
N ARG A 249 -1.09 -23.91 -1.13
CA ARG A 249 -2.16 -24.70 -1.74
C ARG A 249 -3.50 -24.23 -1.20
N THR A 250 -4.50 -24.20 -2.06
CA THR A 250 -5.86 -23.82 -1.67
C THR A 250 -6.74 -25.05 -1.67
N ARG A 251 -7.55 -25.18 -0.62
CA ARG A 251 -8.59 -26.20 -0.49
C ARG A 251 -9.94 -25.51 -0.52
N PHE A 252 -10.81 -26.01 -1.39
CA PHE A 252 -12.20 -25.60 -1.47
C PHE A 252 -13.07 -26.78 -1.04
N VAL A 253 -13.99 -26.55 -0.10
CA VAL A 253 -14.98 -27.53 0.32
C VAL A 253 -16.36 -26.94 0.04
N LEU A 254 -17.15 -27.60 -0.81
CA LEU A 254 -18.52 -27.17 -1.06
C LEU A 254 -19.33 -27.34 0.23
N ALA A 255 -19.90 -26.24 0.71
CA ALA A 255 -20.55 -26.19 1.99
C ALA A 255 -22.05 -25.88 1.91
N ASP A 256 -22.51 -25.21 0.84
CA ASP A 256 -23.93 -25.02 0.57
C ASP A 256 -24.16 -24.74 -0.92
N VAL A 257 -25.32 -25.15 -1.45
CA VAL A 257 -25.79 -24.84 -2.80
C VAL A 257 -27.25 -24.42 -2.73
N LYS A 258 -27.55 -23.21 -3.22
CA LYS A 258 -28.91 -22.66 -3.28
C LYS A 258 -29.27 -22.32 -4.71
N VAL A 259 -30.20 -23.10 -5.28
CA VAL A 259 -30.79 -22.81 -6.58
C VAL A 259 -31.89 -21.77 -6.41
N ARG A 260 -31.75 -20.63 -7.10
CA ARG A 260 -32.74 -19.55 -7.09
C ARG A 260 -33.76 -19.77 -8.22
N PRO A 261 -35.04 -19.40 -8.04
CA PRO A 261 -36.05 -19.51 -9.10
C PRO A 261 -35.66 -18.80 -10.41
N SER A 262 -34.81 -17.78 -10.32
CA SER A 262 -34.27 -16.99 -11.43
C SER A 262 -33.21 -17.69 -12.30
N GLY A 263 -32.89 -18.97 -12.04
CA GLY A 263 -31.84 -19.70 -12.78
C GLY A 263 -30.41 -19.45 -12.27
N TRP A 264 -30.27 -18.68 -11.19
CA TRP A 264 -28.98 -18.45 -10.52
C TRP A 264 -28.75 -19.50 -9.45
N VAL A 265 -27.57 -20.11 -9.43
CA VAL A 265 -27.14 -21.03 -8.39
C VAL A 265 -26.08 -20.34 -7.54
N GLN A 266 -26.38 -20.14 -6.26
CA GLN A 266 -25.38 -19.69 -5.30
C GLN A 266 -24.67 -20.89 -4.71
N THR A 267 -23.34 -20.88 -4.72
CA THR A 267 -22.53 -21.86 -4.01
C THR A 267 -21.73 -21.18 -2.91
N ALA A 268 -21.66 -21.81 -1.74
CA ALA A 268 -20.78 -21.41 -0.67
C ALA A 268 -19.67 -22.45 -0.52
N HIS A 269 -18.43 -21.99 -0.55
CA HIS A 269 -17.25 -22.81 -0.35
C HIS A 269 -16.54 -22.41 0.93
N ASP A 270 -16.25 -23.38 1.79
CA ASP A 270 -15.29 -23.19 2.86
C ASP A 270 -13.89 -23.32 2.25
N VAL A 271 -13.14 -22.23 2.31
CA VAL A 271 -11.84 -22.06 1.66
C VAL A 271 -10.75 -22.01 2.71
N THR A 272 -9.68 -22.77 2.49
CA THR A 272 -8.45 -22.67 3.29
C THR A 272 -7.25 -22.55 2.37
N ILE A 273 -6.45 -21.51 2.56
CA ILE A 273 -5.14 -21.39 1.91
C ILE A 273 -4.08 -21.84 2.91
N GLU A 274 -3.44 -22.96 2.62
CA GLU A 274 -2.38 -23.53 3.44
C GLU A 274 -1.01 -23.11 2.90
N ILE A 275 -0.05 -22.93 3.81
CA ILE A 275 1.35 -22.62 3.47
C ILE A 275 2.16 -23.89 3.70
N GLU A 276 2.95 -24.32 2.72
CA GLU A 276 3.81 -25.49 2.84
C GLU A 276 4.74 -25.39 4.06
N GLY A 277 4.78 -26.43 4.88
CA GLY A 277 5.57 -26.46 6.11
C GLY A 277 5.01 -25.64 7.29
N SER A 278 3.85 -24.99 7.15
CA SER A 278 3.22 -24.22 8.23
C SER A 278 2.11 -25.01 8.95
N LYS A 279 2.05 -24.88 10.28
CA LYS A 279 0.93 -25.40 11.09
C LYS A 279 -0.33 -24.53 11.01
N LYS A 280 -0.19 -23.24 10.70
CA LYS A 280 -1.32 -22.30 10.57
C LYS A 280 -1.53 -21.96 9.08
N PRO A 281 -2.78 -22.00 8.57
CA PRO A 281 -3.06 -21.58 7.21
C PRO A 281 -2.83 -20.07 7.05
N ALA A 282 -2.65 -19.63 5.81
CA ALA A 282 -2.56 -18.22 5.46
C ALA A 282 -3.90 -17.51 5.73
N LEU A 283 -5.00 -18.08 5.23
CA LEU A 283 -6.34 -17.58 5.44
C LEU A 283 -7.38 -18.69 5.41
N THR A 284 -8.48 -18.48 6.12
CA THR A 284 -9.72 -19.24 5.99
C THR A 284 -10.87 -18.32 5.62
N ALA A 285 -11.80 -18.78 4.80
CA ALA A 285 -12.94 -17.99 4.39
C ALA A 285 -14.16 -18.86 4.09
N ARG A 286 -15.36 -18.29 4.18
CA ARG A 286 -16.57 -18.83 3.56
C ARG A 286 -16.91 -17.97 2.37
N TRP A 287 -16.60 -18.47 1.18
CA TRP A 287 -16.66 -17.73 -0.08
C TRP A 287 -17.93 -18.05 -0.86
N LEU A 288 -18.62 -17.02 -1.34
CA LEU A 288 -19.85 -17.13 -2.10
C LEU A 288 -19.59 -16.86 -3.59
N THR A 289 -20.09 -17.74 -4.44
CA THR A 289 -20.15 -17.50 -5.89
C THR A 289 -21.59 -17.67 -6.38
N LEU A 290 -21.93 -16.95 -7.43
CA LEU A 290 -23.19 -17.08 -8.15
C LEU A 290 -22.91 -17.54 -9.58
N THR A 291 -23.57 -18.61 -10.01
CA THR A 291 -23.46 -19.13 -11.37
C THR A 291 -24.82 -19.10 -12.03
N LEU A 292 -24.91 -18.48 -13.21
CA LEU A 292 -26.12 -18.52 -14.04
C LEU A 292 -26.10 -19.82 -14.86
N ILE A 293 -27.14 -20.63 -14.71
CA ILE A 293 -27.33 -21.86 -15.48
C ILE A 293 -28.47 -21.63 -16.49
N GLU A 294 -28.21 -21.93 -17.76
CA GLU A 294 -29.24 -21.91 -18.80
C GLU A 294 -30.12 -23.15 -18.66
N ARG A 295 -31.45 -22.97 -18.61
CA ARG A 295 -32.38 -24.10 -18.60
C ARG A 295 -32.47 -24.66 -20.02
N GLU A 296 -32.45 -25.99 -20.15
CA GLU A 296 -32.83 -26.61 -21.41
C GLU A 296 -34.28 -26.22 -21.73
N PRO A 297 -34.59 -25.92 -23.01
CA PRO A 297 -35.98 -25.70 -23.40
C PRO A 297 -36.80 -26.96 -23.08
N GLU A 298 -37.92 -26.80 -22.38
CA GLU A 298 -38.87 -27.91 -22.17
C GLU A 298 -39.22 -28.49 -23.53
N ALA A 299 -38.97 -29.79 -23.71
CA ALA A 299 -39.38 -30.51 -24.90
C ALA A 299 -40.91 -30.40 -25.01
N ALA A 300 -41.37 -29.79 -26.10
CA ALA A 300 -42.78 -29.59 -26.43
C ALA A 300 -43.54 -30.92 -26.62
#